data_AF-A0A960T737-F1
#
_entry.id   AF-A0A960T737-F1
#
_cell.length_a   1.000
_cell.length_b   1.000
_cell.length_c   1.000
_cell.angle_alpha   90.00
_cell.angle_beta   90.00
_cell.angle_gamma   90.00
#
_symmetry.space_group_name_H-M   'P 1'
#
loop_
_entity.id
_entity.type
_entity.pdbx_description
1 polymer ?
#
loop_
_entity_poly.entity_id
_entity_poly.type
_entity_poly.pdbx_seq_one_letter_code
_entity_poly.pdbx_strand_id
1 'polypeptide(L)'
;VELNEAFAAQVIGCQRAFDSDDFARKHLGKDKALGEVRNDILNVNGGAIALGHPVGATGARLVITLLKELRRRNKNRGLATLCIGGGQGAALALDVE
;
A
#
# COMPACT_ATOMS: atom_id res chain seq x y z
N VAL A 1 0.58 6.68 -1.81
CA VAL A 1 0.51 5.20 -1.67
C VAL A 1 -0.88 4.87 -1.16
N GLU A 2 -1.57 3.96 -1.83
CA GLU A 2 -2.84 3.39 -1.37
C GLU A 2 -2.59 1.92 -0.98
N LEU A 3 -2.55 1.64 0.33
CA LEU A 3 -2.41 0.31 0.89
C LEU A 3 -3.76 -0.13 1.45
N ASN A 4 -4.22 -1.32 1.08
CA ASN A 4 -5.41 -1.90 1.69
C ASN A 4 -5.22 -2.04 3.21
N GLU A 5 -6.17 -1.53 3.98
CA GLU A 5 -6.17 -1.60 5.43
C GLU A 5 -7.08 -2.75 5.87
N ALA A 6 -6.62 -3.99 5.75
CA ALA A 6 -7.41 -5.13 6.23
C ALA A 6 -7.58 -5.06 7.76
N PHE A 7 -6.49 -4.70 8.45
CA PHE A 7 -6.44 -4.45 9.89
C PHE A 7 -5.33 -3.43 10.18
N ALA A 8 -5.46 -2.66 11.26
CA ALA A 8 -4.41 -1.71 11.67
C ALA A 8 -3.07 -2.42 11.93
N ALA A 9 -3.12 -3.58 12.61
CA ALA A 9 -1.95 -4.41 12.85
C ALA A 9 -1.29 -4.91 11.55
N GLN A 10 -2.08 -5.20 10.51
CA GLN A 10 -1.56 -5.60 9.21
C GLN A 10 -0.81 -4.46 8.52
N VAL A 11 -1.35 -3.24 8.55
CA VAL A 11 -0.69 -2.05 7.97
C VAL A 11 0.63 -1.75 8.69
N ILE A 12 0.61 -1.71 10.02
CA ILE A 12 1.81 -1.47 10.84
C ILE A 12 2.84 -2.58 10.62
N GLY A 13 2.40 -3.83 10.50
CA GLY A 13 3.25 -4.97 10.16
C GLY A 13 3.96 -4.79 8.82
N CYS A 14 3.23 -4.38 7.78
CA CYS A 14 3.82 -4.08 6.47
C CYS A 14 4.86 -2.94 6.57
N GLN A 15 4.54 -1.82 7.22
CA GLN A 15 5.47 -0.69 7.37
C GLN A 15 6.77 -1.12 8.06
N ARG A 16 6.67 -1.87 9.17
CA ARG A 16 7.84 -2.37 9.91
C ARG A 16 8.66 -3.38 9.10
N ALA A 17 8.00 -4.25 8.35
CA ALA A 17 8.69 -5.23 7.51
C ALA A 17 9.43 -4.57 6.34
N PHE A 18 8.82 -3.56 5.72
CA PHE A 18 9.42 -2.82 4.61
C PHE A 18 10.66 -2.02 5.04
N ASP A 19 10.67 -1.51 6.27
CA ASP A 19 11.76 -0.70 6.83
C ASP A 19 12.82 -1.53 7.58
N SER A 20 12.77 -2.86 7.54
CA SER A 20 13.66 -3.74 8.31
C SER A 20 14.69 -4.44 7.44
N ASP A 21 15.98 -4.11 7.63
CA ASP A 21 17.11 -4.84 7.03
C ASP A 21 17.16 -6.31 7.47
N ASP A 22 16.71 -6.61 8.69
CA ASP A 22 16.66 -7.98 9.21
C ASP A 22 15.58 -8.80 8.48
N PHE A 23 14.38 -8.22 8.33
CA PHE A 23 13.29 -8.86 7.61
C PHE A 23 13.65 -9.06 6.13
N ALA A 24 14.25 -8.04 5.50
CA ALA A 24 14.69 -8.10 4.12
C ALA A 24 15.70 -9.24 3.87
N ARG A 25 16.69 -9.40 4.75
CA ARG A 25 17.67 -10.48 4.66
C ARG A 25 17.06 -11.86 4.90
N LYS A 26 16.25 -12.00 5.95
CA LYS A 26 15.67 -13.30 6.34
C LYS A 26 14.59 -13.81 5.39
N HIS A 27 13.81 -12.91 4.79
CA HIS A 27 12.58 -13.29 4.09
C HIS A 27 12.50 -12.83 2.64
N LEU A 28 13.26 -11.81 2.23
CA LEU A 28 13.18 -11.24 0.87
C LEU A 28 14.43 -11.47 0.02
N GLY A 29 15.50 -12.05 0.59
CA GLY A 29 16.77 -12.23 -0.10
C GLY A 29 17.43 -10.92 -0.53
N LYS A 30 17.22 -9.84 0.22
CA LYS A 30 17.77 -8.50 -0.03
C LYS A 30 18.71 -8.08 1.10
N ASP A 31 19.80 -7.39 0.76
CA ASP A 31 20.78 -6.91 1.75
C ASP A 31 20.26 -5.73 2.59
N LYS A 32 19.30 -4.98 2.05
CA LYS A 32 18.70 -3.80 2.68
C LYS A 32 17.17 -3.84 2.62
N ALA A 33 16.56 -3.13 3.56
CA ALA A 33 15.15 -2.81 3.62
C ALA A 33 14.60 -2.32 2.27
N LEU A 34 13.31 -2.57 2.03
CA LEU A 34 12.62 -2.00 0.86
C LEU A 34 12.51 -0.48 0.98
N GLY A 35 12.43 0.01 2.21
CA GLY A 35 12.38 1.42 2.57
C GLY A 35 11.11 1.79 3.33
N GLU A 36 11.20 2.90 4.06
CA GLU A 36 10.10 3.46 4.83
C GLU A 36 8.92 3.87 3.93
N VAL A 37 7.71 3.48 4.33
CA VAL A 37 6.46 4.04 3.79
C VAL A 37 5.99 5.17 4.70
N ARG A 38 6.34 6.40 4.31
CA ARG A 38 6.05 7.60 5.09
C ARG A 38 4.55 7.86 5.24
N ASN A 39 4.12 8.23 6.44
CA ASN A 39 2.71 8.43 6.79
C ASN A 39 2.07 9.62 6.06
N ASP A 40 2.85 10.64 5.66
CA ASP A 40 2.34 11.83 4.96
C ASP A 40 1.83 11.55 3.53
N ILE A 41 2.18 10.39 2.97
CA ILE A 41 1.81 9.95 1.62
C ILE A 41 1.02 8.64 1.59
N LEU A 42 0.76 8.01 2.74
CA LEU A 42 0.05 6.74 2.87
C LEU A 42 -1.42 7.01 3.18
N ASN A 43 -2.34 6.46 2.36
CA ASN A 43 -3.79 6.48 2.60
C ASN A 43 -4.34 7.86 3.01
N VAL A 44 -3.88 8.91 2.33
CA VAL A 44 -4.11 10.32 2.70
C VAL A 44 -5.57 10.75 2.70
N ASN A 45 -6.46 9.94 2.12
CA ASN A 45 -7.90 10.14 2.08
C ASN A 45 -8.67 9.10 2.93
N GLY A 46 -7.98 8.39 3.82
CA GLY A 46 -8.51 7.24 4.57
C GLY A 46 -8.49 5.94 3.75
N GLY A 47 -8.46 4.79 4.44
CA GLY A 47 -8.43 3.47 3.82
C GLY A 47 -9.59 2.57 4.25
N ALA A 48 -9.41 1.27 4.07
CA ALA A 48 -10.48 0.29 4.20
C ALA A 48 -11.01 0.12 5.64
N ILE A 49 -10.25 0.50 6.67
CA ILE A 49 -10.74 0.51 8.06
C ILE A 49 -11.85 1.56 8.22
N ALA A 50 -11.68 2.73 7.60
CA ALA A 50 -12.65 3.82 7.70
C ALA A 50 -13.76 3.72 6.64
N LEU A 51 -13.41 3.34 5.41
CA LEU A 51 -14.31 3.36 4.25
C LEU A 51 -15.02 2.02 4.00
N GLY A 52 -14.54 0.94 4.61
CA GLY A 52 -15.03 -0.43 4.39
C GLY A 52 -14.22 -1.23 3.36
N HIS A 53 -14.35 -2.55 3.44
CA HIS A 53 -13.63 -3.51 2.60
C HIS A 53 -14.59 -4.52 1.91
N PRO A 54 -15.34 -4.09 0.88
CA PRO A 54 -16.07 -5.04 0.04
C PRO A 54 -15.07 -5.87 -0.77
N VAL A 55 -14.98 -7.16 -0.46
CA VAL A 55 -14.09 -8.12 -1.13
C VAL A 55 -14.41 -8.17 -2.62
N GLY A 56 -13.37 -8.22 -3.46
CA GLY A 56 -13.50 -8.17 -4.92
C GLY A 56 -13.64 -6.76 -5.50
N ALA A 57 -14.21 -5.80 -4.76
CA ALA A 57 -14.38 -4.41 -5.22
C ALA A 57 -13.28 -3.45 -4.75
N THR A 58 -12.65 -3.74 -3.59
CA THR A 58 -11.67 -2.81 -2.98
C THR A 58 -10.45 -2.52 -3.86
N GLY A 59 -10.01 -3.47 -4.68
CA GLY A 59 -8.90 -3.26 -5.63
C GLY A 59 -9.17 -2.10 -6.59
N ALA A 60 -10.37 -2.05 -7.17
CA ALA A 60 -10.77 -0.95 -8.05
C ALA A 60 -10.83 0.39 -7.30
N ARG A 61 -11.36 0.39 -6.06
CA ARG A 61 -11.39 1.59 -5.22
C ARG A 61 -9.97 2.13 -4.95
N LEU A 62 -9.02 1.29 -4.55
CA LEU A 62 -7.62 1.69 -4.30
C LEU A 62 -7.02 2.40 -5.52
N VAL A 63 -7.16 1.80 -6.70
CA VAL A 63 -6.63 2.36 -7.95
C VAL A 63 -7.30 3.70 -8.29
N ILE A 64 -8.64 3.75 -8.26
CA ILE A 64 -9.38 4.97 -8.61
C ILE A 64 -9.09 6.10 -7.63
N THR A 65 -9.04 5.82 -6.32
CA THR A 65 -8.69 6.81 -5.29
C THR A 65 -7.27 7.33 -5.51
N LEU A 66 -6.30 6.45 -5.78
CA LEU A 66 -4.92 6.85 -6.03
C LEU A 66 -4.80 7.74 -7.26
N LEU A 67 -5.39 7.35 -8.39
CA LEU A 67 -5.34 8.13 -9.64
C LEU A 67 -5.97 9.52 -9.46
N LYS A 68 -7.12 9.60 -8.78
CA LYS A 68 -7.77 10.88 -8.48
C LYS A 68 -6.89 11.77 -7.60
N GLU A 69 -6.26 11.18 -6.58
CA GLU A 69 -5.41 11.92 -5.64
C GLU A 69 -4.10 12.41 -6.28
N LEU A 70 -3.49 11.58 -7.13
CA LEU A 70 -2.32 11.96 -7.91
C LEU A 70 -2.60 13.19 -8.80
N ARG A 71 -3.70 13.17 -9.56
CA ARG A 71 -4.14 14.32 -10.37
C ARG A 71 -4.40 15.55 -9.51
N ARG A 72 -5.12 15.39 -8.39
CA ARG A 72 -5.43 16.48 -7.47
C ARG A 72 -4.18 17.15 -6.88
N ARG A 73 -3.12 16.37 -6.63
CA ARG A 73 -1.84 16.87 -6.07
C ARG A 73 -0.80 17.20 -7.13
N ASN A 74 -1.13 17.11 -8.42
CA ASN A 74 -0.19 17.26 -9.54
C ASN A 74 1.06 16.36 -9.35
N LYS A 75 0.83 15.06 -9.13
CA LYS A 75 1.85 14.03 -8.98
C LYS A 75 1.65 12.95 -10.04
N ASN A 76 2.75 12.33 -10.45
CA ASN A 76 2.74 11.42 -11.60
C ASN A 76 2.81 9.95 -11.19
N ARG A 77 3.38 9.62 -10.03
CA ARG A 77 3.64 8.23 -9.62
C ARG A 77 2.93 7.85 -8.34
N GLY A 78 2.32 6.67 -8.34
CA GLY A 78 1.72 6.08 -7.16
C GLY A 78 1.87 4.56 -7.11
N LEU A 79 1.67 4.03 -5.90
CA LEU A 79 1.62 2.60 -5.63
C LEU A 79 0.27 2.28 -4.99
N ALA A 80 -0.49 1.38 -5.62
CA ALA A 80 -1.65 0.73 -5.02
C ALA A 80 -1.28 -0.71 -4.65
N THR A 81 -1.57 -1.15 -3.43
CA THR A 81 -1.18 -2.49 -2.96
C THR A 81 -2.18 -3.06 -1.96
N LEU A 82 -2.32 -4.38 -1.92
CA LEU A 82 -3.25 -5.06 -1.02
C LEU A 82 -2.77 -6.47 -0.64
N CYS A 83 -3.01 -6.86 0.61
CA CYS A 83 -2.93 -8.24 1.05
C CYS A 83 -4.19 -9.01 0.65
N ILE A 84 -4.07 -10.33 0.47
CA ILE A 84 -5.17 -11.19 0.03
C ILE A 84 -5.21 -12.42 0.97
N GLY A 85 -6.42 -12.79 1.39
CA GLY A 85 -6.63 -14.03 2.14
C GLY A 85 -6.07 -15.24 1.39
N GLY A 86 -5.56 -16.24 2.12
CA GLY A 86 -4.86 -17.38 1.52
C GLY A 86 -3.38 -17.14 1.24
N GLY A 87 -2.80 -16.05 1.77
CA GLY A 87 -1.35 -15.82 1.75
C GLY A 87 -0.83 -15.19 0.46
N GLN A 88 -1.65 -14.38 -0.20
CA GLN A 88 -1.28 -13.69 -1.44
C GLN A 88 -1.22 -12.16 -1.24
N GLY A 89 -0.70 -11.46 -2.24
CA GLY A 89 -0.68 -10.01 -2.29
C GLY A 89 -0.56 -9.51 -3.72
N ALA A 90 -0.98 -8.27 -3.96
CA ALA A 90 -0.84 -7.61 -5.25
C ALA A 90 -0.35 -6.18 -5.04
N ALA A 91 0.50 -5.72 -5.95
CA ALA A 91 1.01 -4.35 -6.00
C ALA A 91 1.00 -3.84 -7.44
N LEU A 92 0.59 -2.60 -7.63
CA LEU A 92 0.49 -1.94 -8.93
C LEU A 92 1.17 -0.57 -8.85
N ALA A 93 2.22 -0.40 -9.66
CA ALA A 93 2.81 0.89 -9.92
C ALA A 93 1.97 1.61 -11.00
N LEU A 94 1.56 2.83 -10.72
CA LEU A 94 0.75 3.66 -11.60
C LEU A 94 1.51 4.92 -11.99
N ASP A 95 1.50 5.22 -13.28
CA ASP A 95 1.90 6.51 -13.83
C ASP A 95 0.65 7.27 -14.31
N VAL A 96 0.63 8.58 -14.06
CA VAL A 96 -0.41 9.52 -14.51
C VAL A 96 0.29 10.64 -15.26
N GLU A 97 -0.17 10.89 -16.48
CA GLU A 97 0.24 12.01 -17.32
C GLU A 97 -0.34 13.34 -16.82
#